data_AF-A0A090GNL3-F1
#
_entry.id   AF-A0A090GNL3-F1
#
_cell.length_a   1.000
_cell.length_b   1.000
_cell.length_c   1.000
_cell.angle_alpha   90.00
_cell.angle_beta   90.00
_cell.angle_gamma   90.00
#
_symmetry.space_group_name_H-M   'P 1'
#
loop_
_entity.id
_entity.type
_entity.pdbx_description
1 polymer ?
#
loop_
_entity_poly.entity_id
_entity_poly.type
_entity_poly.pdbx_seq_one_letter_code
_entity_poly.pdbx_strand_id
1 'polypeptide(L)'
;MSYTASFAAMEVCVRGVLPIGDTTENVTYFILDSAKNTIVGQVILPKAAKQSLAVSLTVKVPSTAGSFAIGTFDDGGNFQVASFLRVENPAVHRPAGAAGPSGR
;
A
#
# COMPACT_ATOMS: atom_id res chain seq x y z
N MET A 1 24.50 11.89 19.21
CA MET A 1 23.04 12.10 19.32
C MET A 1 22.37 10.92 18.65
N SER A 2 21.72 10.05 19.41
CA SER A 2 20.99 8.89 18.86
C SER A 2 19.52 9.29 18.76
N TYR A 3 19.03 9.52 17.55
CA TYR A 3 17.59 9.72 17.33
C TYR A 3 16.91 8.34 17.32
N THR A 4 16.42 7.90 18.47
CA THR A 4 15.41 6.84 18.54
C THR A 4 14.08 7.45 18.12
N ALA A 5 13.87 7.60 16.82
CA ALA A 5 12.55 7.92 16.30
C ALA A 5 11.71 6.64 16.41
N SER A 6 10.84 6.57 17.43
CA SER A 6 9.75 5.61 17.44
C SER A 6 8.77 6.02 16.34
N PHE A 7 9.01 5.54 15.11
CA PHE A 7 8.07 5.75 14.03
C PHE A 7 6.84 4.90 14.30
N ALA A 8 5.75 5.52 14.73
CA ALA A 8 4.46 4.86 14.68
C ALA A 8 4.19 4.46 13.22
N ALA A 9 4.03 3.17 12.97
CA ALA A 9 3.72 2.61 11.66
C ALA A 9 2.26 2.14 11.65
N MET A 10 1.62 2.20 10.48
CA MET A 10 0.30 1.61 10.25
C MET A 10 0.36 0.63 9.08
N GLU A 11 -0.63 -0.24 9.00
CA GLU A 11 -0.76 -1.22 7.93
C GLU A 11 -1.83 -0.78 6.92
N VAL A 12 -1.44 -0.63 5.66
CA VAL A 12 -2.35 -0.37 4.54
C VAL A 12 -2.49 -1.64 3.69
N CYS A 13 -3.64 -1.82 3.04
CA CYS A 13 -3.86 -2.97 2.19
C CYS A 13 -3.89 -2.55 0.72
N VAL A 14 -2.99 -3.10 -0.10
CA VAL A 14 -3.04 -2.97 -1.55
C VAL A 14 -3.86 -4.13 -2.10
N ARG A 15 -4.94 -3.82 -2.82
CA ARG A 15 -5.78 -4.83 -3.47
C ARG A 15 -5.94 -4.56 -4.95
N GLY A 16 -6.21 -5.60 -5.71
CA GLY A 16 -6.56 -5.46 -7.11
C GLY A 16 -6.57 -6.80 -7.84
N VAL A 17 -6.69 -6.74 -9.16
CA VAL A 17 -6.59 -7.90 -10.03
C VAL A 17 -5.56 -7.59 -11.09
N LEU A 18 -4.57 -8.46 -11.27
CA LEU A 18 -3.54 -8.27 -12.28
C LEU A 18 -4.15 -8.34 -13.69
N PRO A 19 -3.67 -7.52 -14.64
CA PRO A 19 -4.06 -7.64 -16.04
C PRO A 19 -3.81 -9.05 -16.56
N ILE A 20 -4.65 -9.51 -17.50
CA ILE A 20 -4.46 -10.79 -18.16
C ILE A 20 -3.46 -10.61 -19.31
N GLY A 21 -2.48 -11.50 -19.40
CA GLY A 21 -1.48 -11.47 -20.46
C GLY A 21 -0.46 -12.61 -20.31
N ASP A 22 0.27 -12.88 -21.39
CA ASP A 22 1.32 -13.91 -21.43
C ASP A 22 2.69 -13.24 -21.37
N THR A 23 3.16 -12.95 -20.17
CA THR A 23 4.45 -12.31 -19.91
C THR A 23 5.10 -12.92 -18.68
N THR A 24 6.44 -12.92 -18.67
CA THR A 24 7.28 -13.31 -17.53
C THR A 24 7.92 -12.09 -16.85
N GLU A 25 7.64 -10.88 -17.34
CA GLU A 25 8.19 -9.65 -16.80
C GLU A 25 7.54 -9.29 -15.46
N ASN A 26 8.36 -8.78 -14.55
CA ASN A 26 7.90 -8.18 -13.31
C ASN A 26 8.01 -6.65 -13.39
N VAL A 27 7.09 -5.97 -12.73
CA VAL A 27 7.03 -4.51 -12.62
C VAL A 27 7.06 -4.13 -11.16
N THR A 28 7.88 -3.13 -10.82
CA THR A 28 7.91 -2.52 -9.50
C THR A 28 6.87 -1.42 -9.43
N TYR A 29 5.89 -1.59 -8.56
CA TYR A 29 4.92 -0.55 -8.21
C TYR A 29 5.32 0.12 -6.91
N PHE A 30 5.12 1.42 -6.85
CA PHE A 30 5.39 2.25 -5.68
C PHE A 30 4.09 2.68 -5.04
N ILE A 31 4.08 2.69 -3.71
CA ILE A 31 3.02 3.29 -2.91
C ILE A 31 3.49 4.70 -2.54
N LEU A 32 2.74 5.68 -3.01
CA LEU A 32 3.03 7.09 -2.82
C LEU A 32 2.10 7.66 -1.73
N ASP A 33 2.68 8.42 -0.80
CA ASP A 33 1.94 9.45 -0.07
C ASP A 33 1.83 10.66 -0.98
N SER A 34 0.66 10.84 -1.60
CA SER A 34 0.42 11.92 -2.55
C SER A 34 0.33 13.30 -1.90
N ALA A 35 0.11 13.38 -0.58
CA ALA A 35 0.10 14.65 0.13
C ALA A 35 1.53 15.19 0.33
N LYS A 36 2.51 14.29 0.48
CA LYS A 36 3.92 14.65 0.72
C LYS A 36 4.84 14.42 -0.47
N ASN A 37 4.33 13.82 -1.55
CA ASN A 37 5.11 13.37 -2.71
C ASN A 37 6.28 12.46 -2.32
N THR A 38 6.05 11.53 -1.40
CA THR A 38 7.09 10.60 -0.92
C THR A 38 6.67 9.16 -1.13
N ILE A 39 7.62 8.32 -1.58
CA ILE A 39 7.43 6.87 -1.65
C ILE A 39 7.46 6.30 -0.23
N VAL A 40 6.40 5.59 0.15
CA VAL A 40 6.25 4.97 1.47
C VAL A 40 6.31 3.45 1.44
N GLY A 41 6.30 2.87 0.23
CA GLY A 41 6.42 1.43 0.03
C GLY A 41 6.63 1.08 -1.44
N GLN A 42 7.01 -0.18 -1.67
CA GLN A 42 7.13 -0.74 -3.01
C GLN A 42 6.68 -2.19 -3.01
N VAL A 43 6.20 -2.66 -4.15
CA VAL A 43 5.83 -4.06 -4.38
C VAL A 43 6.23 -4.44 -5.80
N ILE A 44 6.78 -5.64 -5.96
CA ILE A 44 7.10 -6.20 -7.28
C ILE A 44 6.01 -7.20 -7.63
N LEU A 45 5.32 -6.99 -8.75
CA LEU A 45 4.25 -7.86 -9.24
C LEU A 45 4.52 -8.25 -10.69
N PRO A 46 4.01 -9.41 -11.15
CA PRO A 46 4.00 -9.72 -12.58
C PRO A 46 3.29 -8.62 -13.36
N LYS A 47 3.81 -8.27 -14.54
CA LYS A 47 3.21 -7.27 -15.45
C LYS A 47 1.80 -7.69 -15.87
N ALA A 48 1.60 -8.98 -16.07
CA ALA A 48 0.31 -9.61 -16.31
C ALA A 48 0.36 -11.07 -15.85
N ALA A 49 -0.81 -11.70 -15.70
CA ALA A 49 -0.95 -13.11 -15.36
C ALA A 49 -1.73 -13.86 -16.45
N LYS A 50 -1.42 -15.15 -16.65
CA LYS A 50 -2.10 -16.01 -17.65
C LYS A 50 -3.60 -16.20 -17.38
N GLN A 51 -4.02 -15.93 -16.16
CA GLN A 51 -5.40 -16.00 -15.68
C GLN A 51 -5.64 -14.84 -14.71
N SER A 52 -6.91 -14.50 -14.49
CA SER A 52 -7.29 -13.47 -13.53
C SER A 52 -6.73 -13.79 -12.15
N LEU A 53 -5.79 -12.98 -11.67
CA LEU A 53 -5.13 -13.17 -10.38
C LEU A 53 -5.42 -11.97 -9.47
N ALA A 54 -6.20 -12.21 -8.42
CA ALA A 54 -6.41 -11.21 -7.38
C ALA A 54 -5.17 -11.09 -6.48
N VAL A 55 -4.80 -9.87 -6.15
CA VAL A 55 -3.70 -9.56 -5.22
C VAL A 55 -4.25 -8.84 -4.00
N SER A 56 -3.70 -9.17 -2.83
CA SER A 56 -3.99 -8.52 -1.56
C SER A 56 -2.71 -8.51 -0.74
N LEU A 57 -2.09 -7.35 -0.59
CA LEU A 57 -0.82 -7.19 0.14
C LEU A 57 -1.01 -6.22 1.30
N THR A 58 -0.54 -6.60 2.47
CA THR A 58 -0.47 -5.69 3.62
C THR A 58 0.91 -5.05 3.67
N VAL A 59 0.96 -3.72 3.71
CA VAL A 59 2.21 -2.95 3.70
C VAL A 59 2.26 -2.06 4.94
N LYS A 60 3.39 -2.09 5.65
CA LYS A 60 3.65 -1.18 6.76
C LYS A 60 4.18 0.15 6.23
N VAL A 61 3.50 1.23 6.55
CA VAL A 61 3.85 2.61 6.14
C VAL A 61 3.93 3.51 7.38
N PRO A 62 4.63 4.66 7.31
CA PRO A 62 4.62 5.64 8.39
C PRO A 62 3.18 6.08 8.71
N SER A 63 2.81 6.12 9.99
CA SER A 63 1.46 6.54 10.44
C SER A 63 1.14 8.00 10.12
N THR A 64 2.15 8.82 9.86
CA THR A 64 1.97 10.20 9.42
C THR A 64 1.59 10.29 7.94
N ALA A 65 1.73 9.21 7.17
CA ALA A 65 1.38 9.21 5.77
C ALA A 65 -0.14 9.21 5.57
N GLY A 66 -0.61 9.78 4.47
CA GLY A 66 -2.03 9.82 4.14
C GLY A 66 -2.23 10.00 2.65
N SER A 67 -3.46 9.79 2.17
CA SER A 67 -3.81 9.90 0.75
C SER A 67 -2.89 9.06 -0.15
N PHE A 68 -3.11 7.74 -0.12
CA PHE A 68 -2.25 6.79 -0.81
C PHE A 68 -2.64 6.60 -2.28
N ALA A 69 -1.64 6.50 -3.13
CA ALA A 69 -1.77 6.03 -4.51
C ALA A 69 -0.76 4.91 -4.79
N ILE A 70 -1.07 4.03 -5.74
CA ILE A 70 -0.17 2.97 -6.20
C ILE A 70 0.01 3.06 -7.71
N GLY A 71 1.24 2.90 -8.18
CA GLY A 71 1.58 3.15 -9.57
C GLY A 71 3.05 2.93 -9.90
N THR A 72 3.44 3.32 -11.10
CA THR A 72 4.83 3.27 -11.60
C THR A 72 5.29 4.67 -11.95
N PHE A 73 6.57 4.85 -12.25
CA PHE A 73 7.07 6.06 -12.88
C PHE A 73 7.32 5.79 -14.37
N ASP A 74 6.93 6.72 -15.23
CA ASP A 74 7.29 6.68 -16.65
C ASP A 74 8.73 7.19 -16.88
N ASP A 75 9.20 7.13 -18.13
CA ASP A 75 10.55 7.57 -18.51
C ASP A 75 10.79 9.07 -18.27
N GLY A 76 9.71 9.87 -18.15
CA GLY A 76 9.77 11.28 -17.78
C GLY A 76 9.78 11.52 -16.27
N GLY A 77 9.73 10.47 -15.45
CA GLY A 77 9.65 10.56 -14.00
C GLY A 77 8.27 10.94 -13.46
N ASN A 78 7.22 10.90 -14.30
CA ASN A 78 5.86 11.17 -13.84
C ASN A 78 5.25 9.92 -13.22
N PHE A 79 4.54 10.10 -12.11
CA PHE A 79 3.85 9.00 -11.44
C PHE A 79 2.56 8.64 -12.19
N GLN A 80 2.47 7.39 -12.62
CA GLN A 80 1.35 6.81 -13.34
C GLN A 80 0.58 5.84 -12.44
N VAL A 81 -0.64 6.22 -12.07
CA VAL A 81 -1.49 5.40 -11.19
C VAL A 81 -1.88 4.10 -11.88
N ALA A 82 -1.67 2.97 -11.20
CA ALA A 82 -2.10 1.66 -11.66
C ALA A 82 -3.59 1.48 -11.34
N SER A 83 -4.47 1.76 -12.28
CA SER A 83 -5.94 1.79 -12.07
C SER A 83 -6.56 0.45 -11.64
N PHE A 84 -5.88 -0.67 -11.88
CA PHE A 84 -6.30 -2.01 -11.46
C PHE A 84 -5.86 -2.38 -10.03
N LEU A 85 -5.05 -1.54 -9.39
CA LEU A 85 -4.67 -1.64 -7.99
C LEU A 85 -5.24 -0.46 -7.20
N ARG A 86 -5.59 -0.69 -5.94
CA ARG A 86 -6.02 0.35 -5.02
C ARG A 86 -5.39 0.15 -3.65
N VAL A 87 -5.11 1.26 -2.98
CA VAL A 87 -4.68 1.24 -1.57
C VAL A 87 -5.91 1.49 -0.71
N GLU A 88 -6.31 0.47 0.03
CA GLU A 88 -7.32 0.58 1.07
C GLU A 88 -6.63 1.10 2.33
N ASN A 89 -7.12 2.24 2.83
CA ASN A 89 -6.65 2.79 4.09
C ASN A 89 -6.95 1.79 5.20
N PRO A 90 -6.14 1.75 6.28
CA PRO A 90 -6.50 0.93 7.42
C PRO A 90 -7.88 1.42 7.86
N ALA A 91 -8.87 0.52 7.88
CA ALA A 91 -10.04 0.76 8.71
C ALA A 91 -9.45 1.10 10.08
N VAL A 92 -9.74 2.29 10.61
CA VAL A 92 -9.20 2.73 11.89
C VAL A 92 -9.63 1.69 12.89
N HIS A 93 -8.77 0.70 13.14
CA HIS A 93 -8.94 -0.24 14.21
C HIS A 93 -8.58 0.60 15.42
N ARG A 94 -9.55 1.39 15.91
CA ARG A 94 -9.55 1.75 17.32
C ARG A 94 -9.40 0.40 18.01
N PRO A 95 -8.27 0.14 18.70
CA PRO A 95 -8.26 -1.01 19.57
C PRO A 95 -9.45 -0.79 20.50
N ALA A 96 -10.47 -1.64 20.40
CA ALA A 96 -11.54 -1.64 21.37
C ALA A 96 -10.83 -1.99 22.68
N GLY A 97 -10.63 -0.98 23.53
CA GLY A 97 -10.06 -1.19 24.86
C GLY A 97 -10.86 -2.29 25.54
N ALA A 98 -10.18 -3.12 26.36
CA ALA A 98 -10.82 -4.24 27.04
C ALA A 98 -12.10 -3.77 27.74
N ALA A 99 -13.26 -4.14 27.16
CA ALA A 99 -14.55 -3.95 27.77
C ALA A 99 -14.69 -5.05 28.82
N GLY A 100 -14.11 -4.83 30.00
CA GLY A 100 -14.43 -5.62 31.18
C GLY A 100 -15.92 -5.48 31.49
N PRO A 101 -16.58 -6.51 32.04
CA PRO A 101 -17.97 -6.39 32.46
C PRO A 101 -18.10 -5.22 33.43
N SER A 102 -19.06 -4.33 33.19
CA SER A 102 -19.40 -3.25 34.13
C SER A 102 -19.92 -3.90 35.41
N GLY A 103 -19.14 -3.85 36.47
CA GLY A 103 -19.56 -4.34 37.79
C GLY A 103 -20.80 -3.56 38.23
N ARG A 104 -21.89 -4.29 38.46
CA ARG A 104 -23.05 -3.84 39.24
C ARG A 104 -23.22 -4.79 40.41
#